data_AF-A0A838QKQ9-F1
#
_entry.id   AF-A0A838QKQ9-F1
#
_cell.length_a   1.000
_cell.length_b   1.000
_cell.length_c   1.000
_cell.angle_alpha   90.00
_cell.angle_beta   90.00
_cell.angle_gamma   90.00
#
_symmetry.space_group_name_H-M   'P 1'
#
loop_
_entity.id
_entity.type
_entity.pdbx_description
1 polymer ?
#
loop_
_entity_poly.entity_id
_entity_poly.type
_entity_poly.pdbx_seq_one_letter_code
_entity_poly.pdbx_strand_id
1 'polypeptide(L)'
;MRSQDLSRELFGKRFQNPILLAAGTAGFGKELEGVLDLERLGGFVTKAVSREPRTGNASPRAAEFPGGMLNSIGLANPGVIRVRDEYLPWLSSRLTRARVLVNVVGFTAEEYGEVVGELDGCPG
;
A
#
# COMPACT_ATOMS: atom_id res chain seq x y z
N MET A 1 10.75 -19.26 -26.62
CA MET A 1 10.69 -17.79 -26.42
C MET A 1 11.75 -17.42 -25.39
N ARG A 2 12.66 -16.47 -25.65
CA ARG A 2 13.65 -16.06 -24.64
C ARG A 2 12.93 -15.26 -23.56
N SER A 3 13.04 -15.68 -22.29
CA SER A 3 12.53 -14.91 -21.15
C SER A 3 13.31 -13.60 -21.09
N GLN A 4 12.62 -12.46 -21.19
CA GLN A 4 13.24 -11.15 -20.99
C GLN A 4 13.31 -10.82 -19.49
N ASP A 5 14.41 -10.20 -19.06
CA ASP A 5 14.52 -9.69 -17.69
C ASP A 5 13.71 -8.40 -17.54
N LEU A 6 12.67 -8.47 -16.71
CA LEU A 6 11.79 -7.34 -16.42
C LEU A 6 12.22 -6.56 -15.17
N SER A 7 13.30 -6.95 -14.49
CA SER A 7 13.73 -6.33 -13.23
C SER A 7 14.12 -4.86 -13.40
N ARG A 8 13.87 -4.05 -12.36
CA ARG A 8 14.15 -2.61 -12.33
C ARG A 8 14.82 -2.23 -11.01
N GLU A 9 15.67 -1.20 -11.05
CA GLU A 9 16.24 -0.58 -9.85
C GLU A 9 15.65 0.79 -9.64
N LEU A 10 15.01 1.01 -8.49
CA LEU A 10 14.45 2.29 -8.06
C LEU A 10 14.67 2.45 -6.56
N PHE A 11 14.89 3.67 -6.08
CA PHE A 11 15.05 3.98 -4.65
C PHE A 11 16.16 3.15 -3.97
N GLY A 12 17.21 2.77 -4.70
CA GLY A 12 18.27 1.89 -4.20
C GLY A 12 17.82 0.45 -3.93
N LYS A 13 16.66 0.04 -4.43
CA LYS A 13 16.10 -1.31 -4.29
C LYS A 13 15.86 -1.94 -5.66
N ARG A 14 16.08 -3.25 -5.73
CA ARG A 14 15.72 -4.06 -6.89
C ARG A 14 14.27 -4.54 -6.79
N PHE A 15 13.54 -4.30 -7.86
CA PHE A 15 12.20 -4.82 -8.15
C PHE A 15 12.33 -5.92 -9.19
N GLN A 16 11.70 -7.07 -8.95
CA GLN A 16 11.78 -8.23 -9.83
C GLN A 16 11.05 -8.06 -11.17
N ASN A 17 10.09 -7.14 -11.23
CA ASN A 17 9.39 -6.70 -12.43
C ASN A 17 8.75 -5.32 -12.15
N PRO A 18 8.24 -4.59 -13.16
CA PRO A 18 7.75 -3.23 -12.97
C PRO A 18 6.27 -3.16 -12.53
N ILE A 19 5.63 -4.29 -12.23
CA ILE A 19 4.20 -4.34 -11.92
C ILE A 19 3.98 -4.06 -10.44
N LEU A 20 3.26 -2.98 -10.15
CA LEU A 20 2.87 -2.53 -8.81
C LEU A 20 1.35 -2.40 -8.75
N LEU A 21 0.71 -2.90 -7.69
CA LEU A 21 -0.69 -2.54 -7.44
C LEU A 21 -0.77 -1.12 -6.88
N ALA A 22 -1.72 -0.34 -7.38
CA ALA A 22 -1.88 1.06 -7.04
C ALA A 22 -2.36 1.26 -5.59
N ALA A 23 -2.06 2.44 -5.03
CA ALA A 23 -2.42 2.78 -3.66
C ALA A 23 -3.95 2.65 -3.46
N GLY A 24 -4.34 1.90 -2.43
CA GLY A 24 -5.75 1.71 -2.09
C GLY A 24 -6.52 0.70 -2.94
N THR A 25 -5.90 0.01 -3.90
CA THR A 25 -6.53 -1.12 -4.63
C THR A 25 -6.22 -2.49 -4.01
N ALA A 26 -5.26 -2.54 -3.09
CA ALA A 26 -4.76 -3.78 -2.47
C ALA A 26 -4.79 -3.75 -0.93
N GLY A 27 -5.49 -2.77 -0.32
CA GLY A 27 -5.52 -2.62 1.14
C GLY A 27 -4.10 -2.56 1.72
N PHE A 28 -3.80 -3.47 2.63
CA PHE A 28 -2.46 -3.69 3.19
C PHE A 28 -1.92 -5.07 2.79
N GLY A 29 -2.36 -5.63 1.66
CA GLY A 29 -1.95 -6.92 1.09
C GLY A 29 -2.64 -8.13 1.71
N LYS A 30 -2.98 -8.08 3.00
CA LYS A 30 -3.67 -9.17 3.72
C LYS A 30 -5.03 -9.52 3.11
N GLU A 31 -5.73 -8.53 2.58
CA GLU A 31 -7.03 -8.68 1.94
C GLU A 31 -6.97 -9.48 0.63
N LEU A 32 -5.77 -9.64 0.05
CA LEU A 32 -5.54 -10.41 -1.18
C LEU A 32 -5.01 -11.83 -0.91
N GLU A 33 -4.82 -12.21 0.36
CA GLU A 33 -4.39 -13.57 0.74
C GLU A 33 -5.38 -14.60 0.17
N GLY A 34 -4.86 -15.61 -0.54
CA GLY A 34 -5.67 -16.64 -1.21
C GLY A 34 -6.26 -16.23 -2.57
N VAL A 35 -6.17 -14.95 -2.97
CA VAL A 35 -6.64 -14.47 -4.28
C VAL A 35 -5.47 -14.22 -5.24
N LEU A 36 -4.37 -13.64 -4.74
CA LEU A 36 -3.20 -13.29 -5.52
C LEU A 36 -1.91 -13.59 -4.76
N ASP A 37 -0.96 -14.25 -5.42
CA ASP A 37 0.40 -14.38 -4.90
C ASP A 37 1.17 -13.07 -5.09
N LEU A 38 1.25 -12.29 -4.01
CA LEU A 38 1.92 -10.99 -4.00
C LEU A 38 3.42 -11.08 -4.35
N GLU A 39 4.10 -12.20 -4.07
CA GLU A 39 5.53 -12.38 -4.35
C GLU A 39 5.85 -12.45 -5.85
N ARG A 40 4.83 -12.57 -6.72
CA ARG A 40 5.01 -12.51 -8.18
C ARG A 40 5.06 -11.07 -8.72
N LEU A 41 4.63 -10.08 -7.95
CA LEU A 41 4.61 -8.67 -8.35
C LEU A 41 5.94 -7.99 -8.07
N GLY A 42 6.27 -6.90 -8.75
CA GLY A 42 7.34 -6.00 -8.32
C GLY A 42 7.12 -5.50 -6.89
N GLY A 43 5.85 -5.30 -6.54
CA GLY A 43 5.43 -4.83 -5.23
C GLY A 43 4.00 -4.32 -5.25
N PHE A 44 3.64 -3.53 -4.24
CA PHE A 44 2.40 -2.76 -4.24
C PHE A 44 2.52 -1.53 -3.33
N VAL A 45 1.59 -0.60 -3.52
CA VAL A 45 1.45 0.57 -2.67
C VAL A 45 0.28 0.34 -1.71
N THR A 46 0.51 0.52 -0.40
CA THR A 46 -0.54 0.29 0.61
C THR A 46 -1.70 1.29 0.46
N LYS A 47 -2.80 1.01 1.14
CA LYS A 47 -3.79 2.05 1.47
C LYS A 47 -3.09 3.20 2.19
N ALA A 48 -3.56 4.42 1.93
CA ALA A 48 -3.07 5.63 2.58
C ALA A 48 -3.10 5.49 4.11
N VAL A 49 -2.01 5.88 4.78
CA VAL A 49 -1.85 5.85 6.23
C VAL A 49 -1.88 7.29 6.73
N SER A 50 -2.82 7.61 7.61
CA SER A 50 -2.85 8.89 8.31
C SER A 50 -2.40 8.72 9.76
N ARG A 51 -2.11 9.85 10.41
CA ARG A 51 -1.81 9.90 11.84
C ARG A 51 -2.88 9.16 12.66
N GLU A 52 -4.11 9.62 12.56
CA GLU A 52 -5.27 9.03 13.24
C GLU A 52 -6.10 8.13 12.30
N PRO A 53 -6.88 7.17 12.83
CA PRO A 53 -7.82 6.38 12.04
C PRO A 53 -8.86 7.25 11.32
N ARG A 54 -9.25 6.84 10.11
CA ARG A 54 -10.28 7.52 9.30
C ARG A 54 -11.34 6.53 8.85
N THR A 55 -12.60 6.89 9.02
CA THR A 55 -13.76 6.08 8.60
C THR A 55 -14.10 6.23 7.11
N GLY A 56 -13.69 7.35 6.48
CA GLY A 56 -14.01 7.68 5.10
C GLY A 56 -15.33 8.44 4.93
N ASN A 57 -15.70 8.70 3.67
CA ASN A 57 -16.91 9.49 3.32
C ASN A 57 -18.21 8.73 3.58
N ALA A 58 -19.40 9.33 3.49
CA ALA A 58 -20.65 8.54 3.54
C ALA A 58 -20.79 7.63 2.30
N SER A 59 -21.56 6.55 2.40
CA SER A 59 -21.99 5.75 1.24
C SER A 59 -23.06 6.50 0.43
N PRO A 60 -23.14 6.28 -0.90
CA PRO A 60 -22.30 5.43 -1.74
C PRO A 60 -20.90 6.02 -2.01
N ARG A 61 -19.86 5.17 -1.98
CA ARG A 61 -18.45 5.58 -2.14
C ARG A 61 -17.81 5.14 -3.47
N ALA A 62 -18.54 4.43 -4.32
CA ALA A 62 -18.07 3.96 -5.61
C ALA A 62 -19.24 3.83 -6.61
N ALA A 63 -18.96 4.05 -7.89
CA ALA A 63 -19.91 3.88 -8.98
C ALA A 63 -19.17 3.48 -10.27
N GLU A 64 -19.74 2.56 -11.04
CA GLU A 64 -19.18 2.11 -12.32
C GLU A 64 -19.65 2.98 -13.48
N PHE A 65 -18.85 3.05 -14.54
CA PHE A 65 -19.23 3.64 -15.82
C PHE A 65 -18.53 2.88 -16.97
N PRO A 66 -18.98 3.02 -18.23
CA PRO A 66 -18.31 2.36 -19.36
C PRO A 66 -16.82 2.74 -19.43
N GLY A 67 -15.95 1.76 -19.21
CA GLY A 67 -14.49 1.95 -19.21
C GLY A 67 -13.86 2.22 -17.84
N GLY A 68 -14.61 2.19 -16.73
CA GLY A 68 -14.00 2.31 -15.41
C GLY A 68 -14.96 2.49 -14.24
N MET A 69 -14.48 3.17 -13.20
CA MET A 69 -15.25 3.48 -12.00
C MET A 69 -14.82 4.81 -11.38
N LEU A 70 -15.73 5.45 -10.67
CA LEU A 70 -15.48 6.58 -9.78
C LEU A 70 -15.43 6.07 -8.34
N ASN A 71 -14.61 6.72 -7.50
CA ASN A 71 -14.58 6.47 -6.07
C ASN A 71 -14.51 7.77 -5.26
N SER A 72 -15.11 7.73 -4.08
CA SER A 72 -15.08 8.78 -3.06
C SER A 72 -14.91 8.10 -1.69
N ILE A 73 -13.82 7.34 -1.52
CA ILE A 73 -13.59 6.56 -0.29
C ILE A 73 -13.38 7.47 0.94
N GLY A 74 -12.81 8.66 0.75
CA GLY A 74 -12.51 9.59 1.84
C GLY A 74 -11.30 9.21 2.70
N LEU A 75 -10.32 8.51 2.10
CA LEU A 75 -9.09 8.09 2.78
C LEU A 75 -9.31 7.20 4.01
N ALA A 76 -10.36 6.36 4.01
CA ALA A 76 -10.59 5.40 5.10
C ALA A 76 -9.37 4.51 5.37
N ASN A 77 -8.84 4.51 6.59
CA ASN A 77 -7.64 3.77 6.97
C ASN A 77 -7.54 3.61 8.50
N PRO A 78 -6.73 2.66 9.00
CA PRO A 78 -6.70 2.31 10.42
C PRO A 78 -5.83 3.23 11.30
N GLY A 79 -5.15 4.24 10.73
CA GLY A 79 -4.20 5.09 11.45
C GLY A 79 -2.81 4.45 11.59
N VAL A 80 -1.79 5.27 11.83
CA VAL A 80 -0.38 4.84 11.78
C VAL A 80 -0.02 3.82 12.84
N ILE A 81 -0.55 3.95 14.06
CA ILE A 81 -0.27 3.04 15.17
C ILE A 81 -0.64 1.61 14.82
N ARG A 82 -1.83 1.40 14.26
CA ARG A 82 -2.28 0.06 13.87
C ARG A 82 -1.50 -0.49 12.67
N VAL A 83 -1.10 0.38 11.74
CA VAL A 83 -0.25 -0.03 10.61
C VAL A 83 1.11 -0.51 11.09
N ARG A 84 1.73 0.26 11.99
CA ARG A 84 3.01 -0.05 12.64
C ARG A 84 2.96 -1.37 13.41
N ASP A 85 1.92 -1.57 14.22
CA ASP A 85 1.87 -2.67 15.19
C ASP A 85 1.32 -3.98 14.59
N GLU A 86 0.46 -3.92 13.56
CA GLU A 86 -0.20 -5.11 12.99
C GLU A 86 0.20 -5.38 11.54
N TYR A 87 0.14 -4.37 10.67
CA TYR A 87 0.22 -4.60 9.22
C TYR A 87 1.65 -4.71 8.72
N LEU A 88 2.58 -3.84 9.15
CA LEU A 88 3.98 -3.93 8.74
C LEU A 88 4.66 -5.23 9.22
N PRO A 89 4.49 -5.69 10.48
CA PRO A 89 5.03 -6.97 10.92
C PRO A 89 4.49 -8.15 10.10
N TRP A 90 3.18 -8.15 9.79
CA TRP A 90 2.58 -9.17 8.93
C TRP A 90 3.20 -9.16 7.53
N LEU A 91 3.33 -7.98 6.91
CA LEU A 91 3.93 -7.83 5.59
C LEU A 91 5.38 -8.31 5.55
N SER A 92 6.19 -7.89 6.53
CA SER A 92 7.58 -8.31 6.66
C SER A 92 7.72 -9.83 6.84
N SER A 93 6.78 -10.46 7.56
CA SER A 93 6.78 -11.92 7.76
C SER A 93 6.38 -12.73 6.53
N ARG A 94 5.68 -12.12 5.56
CA ARG A 94 5.11 -12.83 4.39
C ARG A 94 5.80 -12.52 3.09
N LEU A 95 6.37 -11.32 2.95
CA LEU A 95 6.95 -10.85 1.70
C LEU A 95 8.47 -10.80 1.81
N THR A 96 9.14 -11.43 0.84
CA THR A 96 10.61 -11.48 0.77
C THR A 96 11.14 -10.84 -0.50
N ARG A 97 10.34 -10.82 -1.57
CA ARG A 97 10.71 -10.32 -2.90
C ARG A 97 9.88 -9.12 -3.32
N ALA A 98 8.58 -9.14 -3.07
CA ALA A 98 7.70 -8.02 -3.40
C ALA A 98 8.01 -6.83 -2.50
N ARG A 99 8.10 -5.63 -3.09
CA ARG A 99 8.36 -4.40 -2.34
C ARG A 99 7.07 -3.74 -1.89
N VAL A 100 7.03 -3.31 -0.63
CA VAL A 100 5.91 -2.53 -0.09
C VAL A 100 6.29 -1.06 -0.13
N LEU A 101 5.43 -0.24 -0.73
CA LEU A 101 5.53 1.21 -0.63
C LEU A 101 4.39 1.70 0.25
N VAL A 102 4.71 2.37 1.36
CA VAL A 102 3.68 2.90 2.25
C VAL A 102 3.21 4.26 1.73
N ASN A 103 1.93 4.36 1.38
CA ASN A 103 1.32 5.63 1.02
C ASN A 103 0.96 6.41 2.28
N VAL A 104 1.49 7.62 2.45
CA VAL A 104 1.22 8.47 3.62
C VAL A 104 0.28 9.60 3.23
N VAL A 105 -0.64 9.97 4.13
CA VAL A 105 -1.53 11.10 3.91
C VAL A 105 -1.67 11.96 5.17
N GLY A 106 -1.71 13.28 4.95
CA GLY A 106 -1.92 14.31 5.96
C GLY A 106 -2.47 15.58 5.33
N PHE A 107 -3.00 16.48 6.17
CA PHE A 107 -3.46 17.81 5.81
C PHE A 107 -2.43 18.90 6.08
N THR A 108 -1.43 18.61 6.91
CA THR A 108 -0.29 19.52 7.18
C THR A 108 1.03 18.77 7.05
N ALA A 109 2.13 19.50 6.85
CA ALA A 109 3.46 18.91 6.74
C ALA A 109 3.87 18.17 8.03
N GLU A 110 3.45 18.67 9.18
CA GLU A 110 3.67 18.06 10.49
C GLU A 110 3.01 16.68 10.57
N GLU A 111 1.77 16.53 10.09
CA GLU A 111 1.10 15.23 10.07
C GLU A 111 1.84 14.20 9.19
N TYR A 112 2.40 14.62 8.05
CA TYR A 112 3.25 13.74 7.24
C TYR A 112 4.50 13.33 8.02
N GLY A 113 5.16 14.28 8.71
CA GLY A 113 6.35 14.01 9.51
C GLY A 113 6.08 13.06 10.68
N GLU A 114 4.98 13.24 11.40
CA GLU A 114 4.55 12.35 12.48
C GLU A 114 4.33 10.92 11.98
N VAL A 115 3.60 10.74 10.86
CA VAL A 115 3.36 9.41 10.30
C VAL A 115 4.66 8.76 9.84
N VAL A 116 5.53 9.49 9.13
CA VAL A 116 6.81 8.95 8.67
C VAL A 116 7.69 8.58 9.86
N GLY A 117 7.74 9.41 10.91
CA GLY A 117 8.51 9.13 12.13
C GLY A 117 8.02 7.90 12.88
N GLU A 118 6.71 7.68 12.98
CA GLU A 118 6.13 6.49 13.60
C GLU A 118 6.43 5.19 12.82
N LEU A 119 6.61 5.30 11.50
CA LEU A 119 6.95 4.17 10.63
C LEU A 119 8.46 3.96 10.49
N ASP A 120 9.28 4.91 10.94
CA ASP A 120 10.73 4.80 10.84
C ASP A 120 11.27 3.65 11.69
N GLY A 121 12.26 2.93 11.16
CA GLY A 121 12.82 1.73 11.79
C GLY A 121 11.86 0.51 11.87
N CYS A 122 10.63 0.60 11.36
CA CYS A 122 9.73 -0.54 11.31
C CYS A 122 10.18 -1.60 10.31
N PRO A 123 9.92 -2.89 10.57
CA PRO A 123 10.30 -3.98 9.67
C PRO A 123 9.52 -3.92 8.35
N GLY A 124 10.22 -4.03 7.23
CA GLY A 124 9.68 -3.91 5.87
C GLY A 124 10.66 -3.25 4.91
#